data_AF-A0A1B7VFA3-F1
#
_entry.id   AF-A0A1B7VFA3-F1
#
_cell.length_a   1.000
_cell.length_b   1.000
_cell.length_c   1.000
_cell.angle_alpha   90.00
_cell.angle_beta   90.00
_cell.angle_gamma   90.00
#
_symmetry.space_group_name_H-M   'P 1'
#
loop_
_entity.id
_entity.type
_entity.pdbx_description
1 polymer ?
#
loop_
_entity_poly.entity_id
_entity_poly.type
_entity_poly.pdbx_seq_one_letter_code
_entity_poly.pdbx_strand_id
1 'polypeptide(L)'
;GTVITTAAATGTTSESITRLLSTGTYYARVYQSSGDTNYSLSLNATPVDSAGNTTATARAVGTLTATQSFSDWVGSVDTNDYYSFNVGIQSNLTLSLTGLTANADV
;
A
#
# COMPACT_ATOMS: atom_id res chain seq x y z
N GLY A 1 19.77 -10.29 -3.32
CA GLY A 1 18.37 -9.90 -3.58
C GLY A 1 18.22 -9.49 -5.03
N THR A 2 17.01 -9.56 -5.57
CA THR A 2 16.69 -9.11 -6.93
C THR A 2 16.49 -7.60 -6.95
N VAL A 3 16.97 -6.91 -7.99
CA VAL A 3 16.72 -5.49 -8.19
C VAL A 3 15.26 -5.30 -8.63
N ILE A 4 14.50 -4.52 -7.88
CA ILE A 4 13.08 -4.25 -8.17
C ILE A 4 12.88 -2.93 -8.92
N THR A 5 13.83 -2.00 -8.85
CA THR A 5 13.85 -0.74 -9.59
C THR A 5 15.22 -0.07 -9.49
N THR A 6 15.57 0.77 -10.46
CA THR A 6 16.83 1.53 -10.51
C THR A 6 16.56 2.93 -11.05
N ALA A 7 17.18 3.94 -10.43
CA ALA A 7 17.36 5.25 -11.03
C ALA A 7 18.85 5.42 -11.38
N ALA A 8 19.14 5.87 -12.61
CA ALA A 8 20.50 5.98 -13.15
C ALA A 8 20.60 7.17 -14.11
N ALA A 9 20.20 8.35 -13.64
CA ALA A 9 20.40 9.58 -14.38
C ALA A 9 21.90 9.87 -14.54
N THR A 10 22.30 10.56 -15.61
CA THR A 10 23.72 10.79 -15.90
C THR A 10 24.25 12.03 -15.16
N GLY A 11 25.57 12.06 -14.93
CA GLY A 11 26.25 13.18 -14.28
C GLY A 11 25.92 13.28 -12.79
N THR A 12 25.65 14.50 -12.32
CA THR A 12 25.34 14.81 -10.91
C THR A 12 23.86 15.14 -10.71
N THR A 13 22.99 14.63 -11.58
CA THR A 13 21.55 14.90 -11.50
C THR A 13 20.93 14.05 -10.41
N SER A 14 20.07 14.65 -9.57
CA SER A 14 19.45 13.93 -8.46
C SER A 14 18.63 12.74 -8.93
N GLU A 15 18.84 11.59 -8.31
CA GLU A 15 18.09 10.38 -8.55
C GLU A 15 16.83 10.33 -7.68
N SER A 16 15.71 9.86 -8.24
CA SER A 16 14.50 9.62 -7.47
C SER A 16 13.80 8.34 -7.93
N ILE A 17 13.17 7.65 -6.97
CA ILE A 17 12.40 6.44 -7.19
C ILE A 17 11.09 6.60 -6.43
N THR A 18 9.97 6.46 -7.14
CA THR A 18 8.64 6.32 -6.54
C THR A 18 8.07 4.98 -6.95
N ARG A 19 7.81 4.12 -5.96
CA ARG A 19 7.26 2.79 -6.21
C ARG A 19 6.43 2.32 -5.01
N LEU A 20 5.27 1.74 -5.29
CA LEU A 20 4.49 1.01 -4.30
C LEU A 20 5.21 -0.30 -3.95
N LEU A 21 5.45 -0.53 -2.66
CA LEU A 21 6.12 -1.72 -2.14
C LEU A 21 5.15 -2.49 -1.25
N SER A 22 5.13 -3.82 -1.39
CA SER A 22 4.48 -4.69 -0.41
C SER A 22 5.20 -4.65 0.93
N THR A 23 4.57 -5.20 1.98
CA THR A 23 5.27 -5.44 3.24
C THR A 23 6.51 -6.32 3.02
N GLY A 24 7.62 -5.93 3.66
CA GLY A 24 8.88 -6.64 3.52
C GLY A 24 10.08 -5.80 3.87
N THR A 25 11.25 -6.44 3.89
CA THR A 25 12.53 -5.78 4.10
C THR A 25 13.18 -5.48 2.76
N TYR A 26 13.45 -4.20 2.50
CA TYR A 26 14.11 -3.73 1.29
C TYR A 26 15.46 -3.09 1.61
N TYR A 27 16.34 -3.08 0.61
CA TYR A 27 17.67 -2.49 0.71
C TYR A 27 17.83 -1.46 -0.40
N ALA A 28 18.24 -0.24 -0.04
CA ALA A 28 18.69 0.76 -1.00
C ALA A 28 20.21 0.61 -1.21
N ARG A 29 20.65 0.43 -2.46
CA ARG A 29 22.07 0.39 -2.82
C ARG A 29 22.45 1.65 -3.57
N VAL A 30 23.25 2.51 -2.94
CA VAL A 30 23.95 3.62 -3.60
C VAL A 30 25.32 3.08 -4.03
N TYR A 31 25.69 3.26 -5.30
CA TYR A 31 26.97 2.82 -5.83
C TYR A 31 27.54 3.87 -6.78
N GLN A 32 28.87 4.03 -6.79
CA GLN A 32 29.53 4.99 -7.68
C GLN A 32 29.39 4.55 -9.14
N SER A 33 29.01 5.49 -10.01
CA SER A 33 29.00 5.31 -11.47
C SER A 33 30.31 5.81 -12.09
N SER A 34 30.78 6.98 -11.63
CA SER A 34 32.10 7.51 -11.93
C SER A 34 32.58 8.45 -10.82
N GLY A 35 33.84 8.30 -10.42
CA GLY A 35 34.47 9.14 -9.40
C GLY A 35 33.89 8.93 -7.98
N ASP A 36 34.47 9.65 -7.03
CA ASP A 36 34.02 9.64 -5.64
C ASP A 36 33.08 10.82 -5.37
N THR A 37 32.02 10.58 -4.59
CA THR A 37 31.07 11.62 -4.22
C THR A 37 30.48 11.37 -2.84
N ASN A 38 30.16 12.46 -2.13
CA ASN A 38 29.35 12.41 -0.92
C ASN A 38 27.87 12.52 -1.31
N TYR A 39 26.99 11.85 -0.55
CA TYR A 39 25.56 11.89 -0.81
C TYR A 39 24.75 12.07 0.48
N SER A 40 23.57 12.63 0.33
CA SER A 40 22.52 12.65 1.36
C SER A 40 21.35 11.83 0.85
N LEU A 41 20.97 10.79 1.59
CA LEU A 41 19.85 9.91 1.24
C LEU A 41 18.67 10.19 2.17
N SER A 42 17.51 10.47 1.58
CA SER A 42 16.23 10.53 2.29
C SER A 42 15.34 9.39 1.82
N LEU A 43 14.77 8.66 2.77
CA LEU A 43 13.84 7.57 2.51
C LEU A 43 12.52 7.90 3.20
N ASN A 44 11.42 7.85 2.45
CA ASN A 44 10.08 8.02 2.98
C ASN A 44 9.18 6.92 2.42
N ALA A 45 8.34 6.36 3.30
CA ALA A 45 7.30 5.42 2.92
C ALA A 45 6.03 5.85 3.63
N THR A 46 5.04 6.30 2.85
CA THR A 46 3.70 6.60 3.34
C THR A 46 2.84 5.36 3.15
N PRO A 47 2.29 4.74 4.21
CA PRO A 47 1.31 3.66 4.06
C PRO A 47 0.16 4.13 3.17
N VAL A 48 -0.21 3.31 2.19
CA VAL A 48 -1.35 3.56 1.29
C VAL A 48 -2.53 2.64 1.64
N ASP A 49 -2.24 1.48 2.22
CA ASP A 49 -3.21 0.49 2.71
C ASP A 49 -3.99 1.04 3.92
N SER A 50 -5.32 1.11 3.79
CA SER A 50 -6.23 1.51 4.86
C SER A 50 -7.00 0.33 5.49
N ALA A 51 -6.79 -0.90 5.02
CA ALA A 51 -7.43 -2.12 5.47
C ALA A 51 -6.50 -3.34 5.32
N GLY A 52 -6.00 -3.88 6.45
CA GLY A 52 -4.96 -4.90 6.36
C GLY A 52 -5.38 -6.23 5.72
N ASN A 53 -4.37 -6.95 5.24
CA ASN A 53 -4.46 -8.23 4.52
C ASN A 53 -4.88 -9.47 5.35
N THR A 54 -5.24 -9.29 6.61
CA THR A 54 -5.66 -10.38 7.49
C THR A 54 -6.78 -9.91 8.42
N THR A 55 -7.57 -10.84 8.95
CA THR A 55 -8.60 -10.53 9.95
C THR A 55 -8.05 -9.89 11.22
N ALA A 56 -6.79 -10.18 11.60
CA ALA A 56 -6.13 -9.59 12.76
C ALA A 56 -5.72 -8.11 12.53
N THR A 57 -5.52 -7.73 11.27
CA THR A 57 -5.13 -6.37 10.86
C THR A 57 -6.28 -5.63 10.17
N ALA A 58 -7.51 -6.17 10.28
CA ALA A 58 -8.67 -5.61 9.61
C ALA A 58 -8.93 -4.17 10.05
N ARG A 59 -9.37 -3.32 9.12
CA ARG A 59 -9.84 -1.98 9.45
C ARG A 59 -11.03 -2.07 10.40
N ALA A 60 -10.90 -1.53 11.61
CA ALA A 60 -11.98 -1.49 12.58
C ALA A 60 -13.00 -0.41 12.20
N VAL A 61 -14.11 -0.81 11.60
CA VAL A 61 -15.25 0.07 11.27
C VAL A 61 -16.14 0.31 12.49
N GLY A 62 -16.17 -0.67 13.41
CA GLY A 62 -16.98 -0.61 14.63
C GLY A 62 -18.43 -1.00 14.41
N THR A 63 -19.34 -0.45 15.22
CA THR A 63 -20.77 -0.79 15.14
C THR A 63 -21.43 -0.07 13.97
N LEU A 64 -22.06 -0.82 13.07
CA LEU A 64 -22.82 -0.22 11.96
C LEU A 64 -24.12 0.38 12.48
N THR A 65 -24.16 1.72 12.56
CA THR A 65 -25.36 2.52 12.88
C THR A 65 -25.84 3.35 11.70
N ALA A 66 -25.04 3.46 10.65
CA ALA A 66 -25.31 4.14 9.39
C ALA A 66 -24.44 3.54 8.27
N THR A 67 -24.71 3.93 7.01
CA THR A 67 -23.87 3.55 5.87
C THR A 67 -22.46 4.12 6.04
N GLN A 68 -21.46 3.24 5.97
CA GLN A 68 -20.05 3.60 5.96
C GLN A 68 -19.49 3.37 4.56
N SER A 69 -18.70 4.32 4.05
CA SER A 69 -18.10 4.24 2.73
C SER A 69 -16.59 4.40 2.81
N PHE A 70 -15.88 3.55 2.08
CA PHE A 70 -14.42 3.52 2.01
C PHE A 70 -13.99 3.43 0.55
N SER A 71 -12.83 3.99 0.25
CA SER A 71 -12.13 3.79 -1.01
C SER A 71 -10.77 3.24 -0.68
N ASP A 72 -10.41 2.15 -1.32
CA ASP A 72 -9.12 1.49 -1.16
C ASP A 72 -8.75 0.76 -2.45
N TRP A 73 -7.62 0.05 -2.45
CA TRP A 73 -7.13 -0.69 -3.60
C TRP A 73 -6.67 -2.10 -3.21
N VAL A 74 -7.16 -3.11 -3.94
CA VAL A 74 -6.63 -4.47 -3.91
C VAL A 74 -5.88 -4.81 -5.20
N GLY A 75 -4.82 -5.61 -5.09
CA GLY A 75 -4.05 -6.18 -6.19
C GLY A 75 -2.83 -6.97 -5.75
N SER A 76 -1.82 -7.08 -6.61
CA SER A 76 -0.70 -8.02 -6.38
C SER A 76 0.21 -7.70 -5.20
N VAL A 77 0.23 -6.43 -4.76
CA VAL A 77 1.05 -5.97 -3.63
C VAL A 77 0.25 -5.79 -2.33
N ASP A 78 -1.08 -5.67 -2.45
CA ASP A 78 -2.06 -5.53 -1.39
C ASP A 78 -3.24 -6.45 -1.71
N THR A 79 -3.14 -7.70 -1.27
CA THR A 79 -3.94 -8.80 -1.84
C THR A 79 -5.36 -8.89 -1.31
N ASN A 80 -5.61 -8.35 -0.12
CA ASN A 80 -6.87 -8.45 0.58
C ASN A 80 -7.08 -7.22 1.45
N ASP A 81 -8.31 -6.74 1.50
CA ASP A 81 -8.72 -5.70 2.44
C ASP A 81 -9.73 -6.27 3.42
N TYR A 82 -9.33 -6.46 4.67
CA TYR A 82 -10.27 -6.91 5.70
C TYR A 82 -10.89 -5.71 6.43
N TYR A 83 -12.21 -5.75 6.57
CA TYR A 83 -12.99 -4.79 7.36
C TYR A 83 -13.69 -5.54 8.50
N SER A 84 -13.56 -5.03 9.73
CA SER A 84 -14.25 -5.59 10.90
C SER A 84 -15.33 -4.63 11.37
N PHE A 85 -16.55 -5.15 11.52
CA PHE A 85 -17.69 -4.41 12.03
C PHE A 85 -18.58 -5.31 12.88
N ASN A 86 -19.43 -4.71 13.70
CA ASN A 86 -20.43 -5.41 14.47
C ASN A 86 -21.83 -4.82 14.23
N VAL A 87 -22.85 -5.66 14.36
CA VAL A 87 -24.26 -5.23 14.29
C VAL A 87 -24.84 -5.35 15.69
N GLY A 88 -25.39 -4.27 16.23
CA GLY A 88 -25.90 -4.25 17.60
C GLY A 88 -27.22 -5.03 17.79
N ILE A 89 -28.01 -5.16 16.73
CA ILE A 89 -29.31 -5.84 16.70
C ILE A 89 -29.41 -6.63 15.39
N GLN A 90 -30.07 -7.79 15.39
CA GLN A 90 -30.30 -8.57 14.17
C GLN A 90 -30.92 -7.70 13.07
N SER A 91 -30.20 -7.59 11.95
CA SER A 91 -30.52 -6.69 10.84
C SER A 91 -30.09 -7.34 9.52
N ASN A 92 -30.68 -6.90 8.41
CA ASN A 92 -30.19 -7.26 7.07
C ASN A 92 -28.95 -6.41 6.74
N LEU A 93 -27.92 -7.05 6.17
CA LEU A 93 -26.74 -6.38 5.64
C LEU A 93 -26.93 -6.10 4.14
N THR A 94 -26.66 -4.87 3.72
CA THR A 94 -26.51 -4.50 2.31
C THR A 94 -25.06 -4.08 2.08
N LEU A 95 -24.37 -4.76 1.16
CA LEU A 95 -23.00 -4.47 0.75
C LEU A 95 -22.99 -4.18 -0.74
N SER A 96 -22.31 -3.10 -1.15
CA SER A 96 -22.16 -2.72 -2.55
C SER A 96 -20.69 -2.37 -2.82
N LEU A 97 -20.06 -3.10 -3.75
CA LEU A 97 -18.71 -2.83 -4.21
C LEU A 97 -18.79 -2.18 -5.60
N THR A 98 -18.26 -0.96 -5.74
CA THR A 98 -18.38 -0.15 -6.95
C THR A 98 -17.07 0.59 -7.25
N GLY A 99 -16.95 1.21 -8.43
CA GLY A 99 -15.74 1.94 -8.82
C GLY A 99 -14.55 1.05 -9.21
N LEU A 100 -14.80 -0.24 -9.44
CA LEU A 100 -13.77 -1.21 -9.81
C LEU A 100 -13.20 -0.93 -11.21
N THR A 101 -11.87 -1.01 -11.32
CA THR A 101 -11.15 -0.95 -12.61
C THR A 101 -10.65 -2.33 -13.08
N ALA A 102 -10.74 -3.33 -12.21
CA ALA A 102 -10.45 -4.75 -12.46
C ALA A 102 -11.37 -5.61 -11.57
N ASN A 103 -11.42 -6.93 -11.80
CA ASN A 103 -12.28 -7.82 -11.01
C ASN A 103 -11.83 -7.89 -9.54
N ALA A 104 -12.78 -7.77 -8.62
CA ALA A 104 -12.62 -7.97 -7.19
C ALA A 104 -13.93 -8.53 -6.61
N ASP A 105 -13.81 -9.41 -5.62
CA ASP A 105 -14.92 -10.19 -5.09
C ASP A 105 -15.07 -9.97 -3.57
N VAL A 106 -16.32 -10.08 -3.07
CA VAL A 106 -16.74 -9.88 -1.67
C VAL A 106 -17.71 -10.96 -1.22
#